data_AF-A0A5N5ICP9-F1
#
_entry.id   AF-A0A5N5ICP9-F1
#
_cell.length_a   1.000
_cell.length_b   1.000
_cell.length_c   1.000
_cell.angle_alpha   90.00
_cell.angle_beta   90.00
_cell.angle_gamma   90.00
#
_symmetry.space_group_name_H-M   'P 1'
#
loop_
_entity.id
_entity.type
_entity.pdbx_description
1 polymer ?
#
loop_
_entity_poly.entity_id
_entity_poly.type
_entity_poly.pdbx_seq_one_letter_code
_entity_poly.pdbx_strand_id
1 'polypeptide(L)'
;MTIHVKCHVILKNQSPFVARLFVFVYVLQLIYTLNFQVARRNHGGRIHTKSQERLLPANQDLPHSPASGPTPATLPTPLPHPVHPLPPPILYRSAHHLRPHRRRLQPPCLLPNFPRPNPFPHSLPPIPCPPLSKGHVAFILSPPSPHVPVLYFSLLALGVVVSPANPVGSESEIAYQVRLTRPVIAFATSATAQRLPKGNDKIRNVILLDSPEFLSMLDRVGSSETRPDLRFAVNQIDPATILFSSGTTGRVKGVLLSHRNFIAVIAGLHALHEPDADLPNGQEVSLFTLPLFHLFGFVMVVRAVAMGGTLVLMERFDFESMLRAVERHKISYMPVSPPLVVAMAKSELVKKYDLSSLRHLGCGGAPLGKDVVDRFREKFPTVEIAQGYGLTETAGGGARMIDSEETESHASVGRLSENMEAKIVDPETGEALPPGKRGELWLRGPSVMKGYVGDDKATSETLDKDGWLKTGDLCYFNDEGFLYIVGRLKELIKYKAYQVPPAELEHILLSHPDIADAAVIPYPDEDAGEIPMAYVVRKPGSNITEVLVMDFVAKQVSPYKKIRRVAFINSIPKSPAGKILRRELVNHALSSSSSKL
;
A
#
# COMPACT_ATOMS: atom_id res chain seq x y z
N MET A 1 -8.53 -23.15 -26.86
CA MET A 1 -8.79 -22.99 -25.41
C MET A 1 -8.64 -21.51 -25.08
N THR A 2 -9.71 -20.74 -25.29
CA THR A 2 -9.69 -19.27 -25.20
C THR A 2 -9.82 -18.88 -23.72
N ILE A 3 -8.73 -18.41 -23.11
CA ILE A 3 -8.75 -17.89 -21.74
C ILE A 3 -9.48 -16.56 -21.79
N HIS A 4 -10.74 -16.53 -21.35
CA HIS A 4 -11.50 -15.30 -21.16
C HIS A 4 -10.91 -14.52 -19.97
N VAL A 5 -10.03 -13.55 -20.24
CA VAL A 5 -9.58 -12.57 -19.24
C VAL A 5 -10.67 -11.51 -19.08
N LYS A 6 -11.31 -11.45 -17.91
CA LYS A 6 -12.38 -10.47 -17.64
C LYS A 6 -11.78 -9.12 -17.22
N CYS A 7 -11.88 -8.11 -18.09
CA CYS A 7 -11.68 -6.70 -17.72
C CYS A 7 -13.00 -6.12 -17.21
N HIS A 8 -12.97 -5.35 -16.12
CA HIS A 8 -14.16 -4.75 -15.52
C HIS A 8 -13.96 -3.22 -15.38
N VAL A 9 -15.02 -2.45 -15.65
CA VAL A 9 -15.06 -0.99 -15.56
C VAL A 9 -15.76 -0.58 -14.27
N ILE A 10 -15.12 0.24 -13.43
CA ILE A 10 -15.60 0.52 -12.07
C ILE A 10 -16.36 1.84 -11.96
N LEU A 11 -15.97 2.86 -12.73
CA LEU A 11 -16.46 4.23 -12.54
C LEU A 11 -16.92 4.82 -13.87
N LYS A 12 -18.20 5.19 -13.96
CA LYS A 12 -18.76 6.06 -14.99
C LYS A 12 -19.65 7.03 -14.22
N ASN A 13 -19.13 8.22 -13.91
CA ASN A 13 -19.68 9.23 -12.99
C ASN A 13 -19.55 8.92 -11.48
N GLN A 14 -19.29 9.95 -10.65
CA GLN A 14 -19.08 9.81 -9.20
C GLN A 14 -20.36 9.49 -8.40
N SER A 15 -21.54 9.91 -8.87
CA SER A 15 -22.81 9.77 -8.14
C SER A 15 -23.22 8.32 -7.82
N PRO A 16 -23.16 7.34 -8.76
CA PRO A 16 -23.44 5.94 -8.47
C PRO A 16 -22.44 5.30 -7.50
N PHE A 17 -21.17 5.70 -7.56
CA PHE A 17 -20.13 5.16 -6.67
C PHE A 17 -20.34 5.58 -5.22
N VAL A 18 -20.62 6.87 -4.97
CA VAL A 18 -20.90 7.37 -3.62
C VAL A 18 -22.16 6.72 -3.05
N ALA A 19 -23.22 6.54 -3.85
CA ALA A 19 -24.41 5.81 -3.41
C ALA A 19 -24.11 4.34 -3.04
N ARG A 20 -23.31 3.64 -3.86
CA ARG A 20 -22.83 2.28 -3.56
C ARG A 20 -22.03 2.23 -2.28
N LEU A 21 -21.19 3.24 -2.03
CA LEU A 21 -20.33 3.32 -0.86
C LEU A 21 -21.13 3.40 0.46
N PHE A 22 -22.12 4.30 0.54
CA PHE A 22 -22.92 4.47 1.76
C PHE A 22 -23.77 3.23 2.09
N VAL A 23 -24.39 2.63 1.06
CA VAL A 23 -25.15 1.38 1.24
C VAL A 23 -24.21 0.26 1.67
N PHE A 24 -23.04 0.14 1.05
CA PHE A 24 -22.07 -0.87 1.41
C PHE A 24 -21.57 -0.70 2.85
N VAL A 25 -21.27 0.52 3.29
CA VAL A 25 -20.90 0.83 4.69
C VAL A 25 -21.95 0.33 5.68
N TYR A 26 -23.23 0.63 5.42
CA TYR A 26 -24.34 0.20 6.27
C TYR A 26 -24.47 -1.33 6.33
N VAL A 27 -24.40 -2.00 5.18
CA VAL A 27 -24.58 -3.46 5.12
C VAL A 27 -23.36 -4.20 5.66
N LEU A 28 -22.15 -3.66 5.46
CA LEU A 28 -20.92 -4.14 6.10
C LEU A 28 -21.07 -4.14 7.62
N GLN A 29 -21.71 -3.09 8.14
CA GLN A 29 -21.94 -2.95 9.57
C GLN A 29 -22.93 -3.99 10.12
N LEU A 30 -23.98 -4.27 9.36
CA LEU A 30 -24.93 -5.34 9.66
C LEU A 30 -24.27 -6.72 9.66
N ILE A 31 -23.45 -7.04 8.66
CA ILE A 31 -22.79 -8.35 8.57
C ILE A 31 -21.81 -8.57 9.70
N TYR A 32 -21.01 -7.57 10.06
CA TYR A 32 -20.12 -7.68 11.20
C TYR A 32 -20.91 -8.04 12.47
N THR A 33 -22.05 -7.38 12.66
CA THR A 33 -22.94 -7.62 13.81
C THR A 33 -23.57 -9.01 13.76
N LEU A 34 -24.01 -9.48 12.59
CA LEU A 34 -24.68 -10.77 12.40
C LEU A 34 -23.71 -11.96 12.47
N ASN A 35 -22.54 -11.88 11.83
CA ASN A 35 -21.52 -12.94 11.89
C ASN A 35 -21.01 -13.16 13.32
N PHE A 36 -20.94 -12.10 14.13
CA PHE A 36 -20.63 -12.23 15.55
C PHE A 36 -21.71 -13.02 16.31
N GLN A 37 -22.98 -12.82 15.99
CA GLN A 37 -24.09 -13.56 16.60
C GLN A 37 -24.09 -15.05 16.22
N VAL A 38 -23.75 -15.37 14.96
CA VAL A 38 -23.63 -16.75 14.49
C VAL A 38 -22.42 -17.46 15.13
N ALA A 39 -21.27 -16.78 15.26
CA ALA A 39 -20.09 -17.33 15.92
C ALA A 39 -20.33 -17.64 17.41
N ARG A 40 -21.17 -16.86 18.11
CA ARG A 40 -21.59 -17.19 19.49
C ARG A 40 -22.51 -18.40 19.57
N ARG A 41 -23.46 -18.55 18.64
CA ARG A 41 -24.38 -19.71 18.62
C ARG A 41 -23.65 -21.03 18.45
N ASN A 42 -22.56 -21.04 17.67
CA ASN A 42 -21.75 -22.25 17.43
C ASN A 42 -20.70 -22.57 18.52
N HIS A 43 -20.55 -21.73 19.55
CA HIS A 43 -19.66 -21.96 20.70
C HIS A 43 -20.41 -22.11 22.04
N GLY A 44 -21.74 -22.18 22.02
CA GLY A 44 -22.57 -22.48 23.20
C GLY A 44 -22.66 -23.97 23.52
N GLY A 45 -21.54 -24.61 23.87
CA GLY A 45 -21.50 -25.99 24.35
C GLY A 45 -21.22 -26.05 25.86
N ARG A 46 -22.28 -26.35 26.64
CA ARG A 46 -22.32 -26.81 28.05
C ARG A 46 -21.20 -26.33 29.00
N ILE A 47 -21.51 -25.32 29.82
CA ILE A 47 -20.89 -25.17 31.14
C ILE A 47 -21.81 -25.88 32.14
N HIS A 48 -21.38 -27.03 32.65
CA HIS A 48 -21.96 -27.65 33.85
C HIS A 48 -21.52 -26.82 35.06
N THR A 49 -22.47 -26.18 35.73
CA THR A 49 -22.27 -25.61 37.06
C THR A 49 -22.19 -26.75 38.08
N LYS A 50 -20.99 -26.97 38.63
CA LYS A 50 -20.84 -27.60 39.95
C LYS A 50 -20.48 -26.52 40.95
N SER A 51 -21.35 -26.37 41.94
CA SER A 51 -21.19 -25.59 43.15
C SER A 51 -20.05 -26.14 44.01
N GLN A 52 -19.17 -25.26 44.50
CA GLN A 52 -18.40 -25.49 45.72
C GLN A 52 -18.15 -24.15 46.42
N GLU A 53 -18.60 -24.09 47.66
CA GLU A 53 -18.39 -23.00 48.62
C GLU A 53 -16.97 -23.01 49.23
N ARG A 54 -16.61 -21.85 49.81
CA ARG A 54 -15.63 -21.63 50.91
C ARG A 54 -14.13 -21.67 50.52
N LEU A 55 -13.21 -20.82 51.00
CA LEU A 55 -13.10 -19.88 52.14
C LEU A 55 -12.03 -18.81 51.82
N LEU A 56 -12.17 -17.60 52.39
CA LEU A 56 -11.12 -16.57 52.50
C LEU A 56 -10.06 -16.99 53.55
N PRO A 57 -8.84 -16.39 53.51
CA PRO A 57 -8.44 -15.62 54.69
C PRO A 57 -7.68 -14.31 54.38
N ALA A 58 -7.45 -13.59 55.48
CA ALA A 58 -7.24 -12.16 55.64
C ALA A 58 -5.79 -11.66 55.58
N ASN A 59 -5.68 -10.32 55.61
CA ASN A 59 -4.54 -9.41 55.77
C ASN A 59 -3.40 -9.86 56.71
N GLN A 60 -2.18 -9.36 56.41
CA GLN A 60 -1.27 -8.79 57.42
C GLN A 60 -0.27 -7.77 56.82
N ASP A 61 -0.47 -6.52 57.24
CA ASP A 61 0.42 -5.40 57.60
C ASP A 61 1.90 -5.31 57.18
N LEU A 62 2.28 -4.09 56.76
CA LEU A 62 3.65 -3.52 56.77
C LEU A 62 3.60 -2.13 57.46
N PRO A 63 4.57 -1.76 58.31
CA PRO A 63 4.49 -0.53 59.10
C PRO A 63 5.26 0.69 58.55
N HIS A 64 4.60 1.84 58.74
CA HIS A 64 5.09 3.16 59.19
C HIS A 64 6.03 4.06 58.34
N SER A 65 5.47 5.23 58.03
CA SER A 65 6.07 6.54 57.66
C SER A 65 6.64 7.27 58.91
N PRO A 66 7.38 8.42 58.84
CA PRO A 66 6.75 9.71 58.53
C PRO A 66 7.60 10.86 57.90
N ALA A 67 6.87 11.72 57.16
CA ALA A 67 6.85 13.20 57.09
C ALA A 67 8.14 14.07 57.20
N SER A 68 8.31 15.03 56.28
CA SER A 68 8.09 16.50 56.47
C SER A 68 8.71 17.35 55.34
N GLY A 69 7.99 18.41 54.91
CA GLY A 69 8.49 19.49 54.02
C GLY A 69 9.38 20.51 54.77
N PRO A 70 9.72 21.71 54.23
CA PRO A 70 8.90 22.55 53.34
C PRO A 70 9.65 23.25 52.17
N THR A 71 8.88 23.88 51.29
CA THR A 71 9.29 24.91 50.30
C THR A 71 9.42 26.28 50.98
N PRO A 72 10.11 27.27 50.36
CA PRO A 72 9.33 28.35 49.71
C PRO A 72 9.90 28.88 48.38
N ALA A 73 9.02 29.61 47.70
CA ALA A 73 9.10 30.15 46.34
C ALA A 73 9.97 31.41 46.18
N THR A 74 10.38 31.71 44.93
CA THR A 74 10.20 33.05 44.29
C THR A 74 10.48 33.00 42.78
N LEU A 75 9.71 33.81 42.03
CA LEU A 75 9.38 33.76 40.60
C LEU A 75 10.38 34.52 39.65
N PRO A 76 10.22 34.41 38.32
CA PRO A 76 11.20 34.74 37.26
C PRO A 76 10.92 36.07 36.52
N THR A 77 11.76 36.42 35.54
CA THR A 77 11.52 37.48 34.53
C THR A 77 12.47 37.32 33.32
N PRO A 78 12.21 37.89 32.12
CA PRO A 78 11.23 37.38 31.15
C PRO A 78 11.80 37.16 29.72
N LEU A 79 11.00 36.49 28.89
CA LEU A 79 11.14 36.34 27.42
C LEU A 79 11.00 37.67 26.66
N PRO A 80 11.54 37.79 25.43
CA PRO A 80 11.04 38.73 24.44
C PRO A 80 10.05 38.09 23.43
N HIS A 81 9.21 38.97 22.90
CA HIS A 81 7.94 38.79 22.22
C HIS A 81 7.94 38.11 20.82
N PRO A 82 6.77 37.62 20.37
CA PRO A 82 6.58 36.99 19.06
C PRO A 82 6.31 38.00 17.93
N VAL A 83 6.75 37.59 16.73
CA VAL A 83 6.59 38.28 15.44
C VAL A 83 5.14 38.19 14.94
N HIS A 84 4.64 39.30 14.39
CA HIS A 84 3.30 39.49 13.82
C HIS A 84 2.96 38.52 12.65
N PRO A 85 1.69 38.08 12.52
CA PRO A 85 1.22 37.44 11.29
C PRO A 85 0.72 38.47 10.26
N LEU A 86 1.11 38.26 9.00
CA LEU A 86 0.65 38.96 7.80
C LEU A 86 -0.85 38.72 7.52
N PRO A 87 -1.57 39.67 6.87
CA PRO A 87 -3.00 39.54 6.60
C PRO A 87 -3.28 38.64 5.38
N PRO A 88 -4.48 38.02 5.29
CA PRO A 88 -4.85 37.16 4.17
C PRO A 88 -5.22 37.97 2.91
N PRO A 89 -5.06 37.39 1.70
CA PRO A 89 -5.45 38.05 0.46
C PRO A 89 -6.97 38.12 0.26
N ILE A 90 -7.37 39.22 -0.36
CA ILE A 90 -8.73 39.68 -0.63
C ILE A 90 -9.41 38.79 -1.69
N LEU A 91 -10.53 38.18 -1.34
CA LEU A 91 -11.45 37.51 -2.28
C LEU A 91 -12.40 38.55 -2.91
N TYR A 92 -12.30 38.73 -4.22
CA TYR A 92 -13.27 39.47 -5.02
C TYR A 92 -14.61 38.71 -5.05
N ARG A 93 -15.66 39.29 -4.44
CA ARG A 93 -17.06 38.91 -4.65
C ARG A 93 -17.66 39.84 -5.69
N SER A 94 -18.11 39.33 -6.83
CA SER A 94 -19.18 39.97 -7.61
C SER A 94 -20.51 39.32 -7.26
N ALA A 95 -21.40 40.11 -6.68
CA ALA A 95 -22.79 39.76 -6.45
C ALA A 95 -23.61 39.98 -7.73
N HIS A 96 -24.53 39.08 -8.04
CA HIS A 96 -25.80 39.46 -8.64
C HIS A 96 -26.94 38.71 -7.97
N HIS A 97 -27.80 39.49 -7.33
CA HIS A 97 -29.11 39.12 -6.83
C HIS A 97 -30.02 38.67 -7.98
N LEU A 98 -30.93 37.72 -7.69
CA LEU A 98 -32.39 37.89 -7.83
C LEU A 98 -33.13 36.61 -7.35
N ARG A 99 -33.92 36.78 -6.31
CA ARG A 99 -35.12 36.03 -5.90
C ARG A 99 -36.17 37.11 -5.57
N PRO A 100 -37.51 36.88 -5.51
CA PRO A 100 -38.16 35.61 -5.13
C PRO A 100 -39.51 35.30 -5.82
N HIS A 101 -40.07 34.13 -5.57
CA HIS A 101 -41.50 34.04 -5.19
C HIS A 101 -41.77 32.81 -4.31
N ARG A 102 -42.37 33.08 -3.14
CA ARG A 102 -42.97 32.11 -2.21
C ARG A 102 -44.43 31.88 -2.61
N ARG A 103 -44.93 30.65 -2.47
CA ARG A 103 -46.28 30.39 -1.92
C ARG A 103 -46.25 29.16 -1.00
N ARG A 104 -46.71 29.38 0.23
CA ARG A 104 -47.09 28.36 1.22
C ARG A 104 -48.54 27.98 0.97
N LEU A 105 -48.88 26.70 1.12
CA LEU A 105 -50.20 26.26 1.59
C LEU A 105 -50.02 25.05 2.53
N GLN A 106 -50.74 25.11 3.66
CA GLN A 106 -50.86 24.07 4.70
C GLN A 106 -52.18 23.27 4.49
N PRO A 107 -52.41 22.15 5.23
CA PRO A 107 -53.16 20.96 4.77
C PRO A 107 -54.60 20.86 5.31
N PRO A 108 -55.30 19.74 5.04
CA PRO A 108 -56.22 19.20 6.04
C PRO A 108 -56.12 17.66 6.27
N CYS A 109 -56.86 17.23 7.31
CA CYS A 109 -56.74 16.05 8.17
C CYS A 109 -57.42 14.72 7.72
N LEU A 110 -56.94 13.59 8.31
CA LEU A 110 -57.60 12.40 8.92
C LEU A 110 -58.85 11.76 8.24
N LEU A 111 -58.99 10.43 7.95
CA LEU A 111 -59.05 9.17 8.75
C LEU A 111 -59.21 7.94 7.76
N PRO A 112 -59.45 6.65 8.14
CA PRO A 112 -58.79 5.74 9.11
C PRO A 112 -58.40 4.32 8.54
N ASN A 113 -57.68 3.58 9.39
CA ASN A 113 -57.22 2.16 9.42
C ASN A 113 -57.84 1.03 8.56
N PHE A 114 -56.94 0.13 8.11
CA PHE A 114 -57.16 -1.33 8.01
C PHE A 114 -55.97 -2.10 8.65
N PRO A 115 -56.20 -3.21 9.38
CA PRO A 115 -55.15 -3.91 10.13
C PRO A 115 -54.36 -4.88 9.24
N ARG A 116 -53.04 -4.98 9.46
CA ARG A 116 -52.21 -6.09 8.97
C ARG A 116 -51.75 -6.94 10.16
N PRO A 117 -51.62 -8.28 9.99
CA PRO A 117 -51.46 -9.20 11.10
C PRO A 117 -50.05 -9.16 11.70
N ASN A 118 -49.99 -9.24 13.04
CA ASN A 118 -48.79 -9.53 13.82
C ASN A 118 -48.21 -10.91 13.44
N PRO A 119 -46.89 -11.04 13.26
CA PRO A 119 -46.17 -12.25 13.62
C PRO A 119 -45.58 -12.12 15.04
N PHE A 120 -45.61 -13.24 15.75
CA PHE A 120 -45.30 -13.43 17.16
C PHE A 120 -43.98 -12.82 17.69
N PRO A 121 -43.93 -12.45 18.98
CA PRO A 121 -42.75 -11.90 19.62
C PRO A 121 -41.93 -13.02 20.27
N HIS A 122 -40.73 -13.33 19.78
CA HIS A 122 -39.63 -13.91 20.59
C HIS A 122 -38.31 -13.82 19.81
N SER A 123 -37.74 -12.62 19.76
CA SER A 123 -36.30 -12.46 19.56
C SER A 123 -35.78 -11.67 20.75
N LEU A 124 -34.93 -12.32 21.56
CA LEU A 124 -34.11 -11.66 22.57
C LEU A 124 -33.47 -10.41 21.93
N PRO A 125 -33.38 -9.27 22.64
CA PRO A 125 -32.73 -8.09 22.09
C PRO A 125 -31.30 -8.46 21.67
N PRO A 126 -30.86 -8.09 20.46
CA PRO A 126 -29.46 -8.19 20.08
C PRO A 126 -28.60 -7.51 21.15
N ILE A 127 -27.80 -8.28 21.87
CA ILE A 127 -26.74 -7.70 22.70
C ILE A 127 -25.81 -6.95 21.72
N PRO A 128 -25.63 -5.63 21.84
CA PRO A 128 -24.91 -4.85 20.86
C PRO A 128 -23.43 -5.23 20.91
N CYS A 129 -22.96 -5.90 19.86
CA CYS A 129 -21.53 -6.00 19.60
C CYS A 129 -21.12 -4.69 18.95
N PRO A 130 -20.04 -4.03 19.39
CA PRO A 130 -19.70 -2.73 18.89
C PRO A 130 -19.44 -2.84 17.38
N PRO A 131 -20.01 -1.95 16.57
CA PRO A 131 -19.81 -1.94 15.14
C PRO A 131 -18.32 -1.89 14.74
N LEU A 132 -17.99 -2.29 13.51
CA LEU A 132 -16.68 -1.98 12.93
C LEU A 132 -16.52 -0.47 13.04
N SER A 133 -15.41 -0.05 13.62
CA SER A 133 -15.24 1.33 14.05
C SER A 133 -13.78 1.71 14.01
N LYS A 134 -13.55 3.00 14.23
CA LYS A 134 -12.23 3.62 14.26
C LYS A 134 -11.24 2.83 15.11
N GLY A 135 -10.07 2.56 14.55
CA GLY A 135 -8.97 1.85 15.22
C GLY A 135 -8.99 0.33 15.06
N HIS A 136 -10.08 -0.26 14.56
CA HIS A 136 -10.04 -1.65 14.11
C HIS A 136 -9.20 -1.79 12.84
N VAL A 137 -8.55 -2.94 12.68
CA VAL A 137 -7.83 -3.31 11.46
C VAL A 137 -8.62 -4.37 10.70
N ALA A 138 -8.81 -4.14 9.40
CA ALA A 138 -9.33 -5.11 8.45
C ALA A 138 -8.18 -5.65 7.59
N PHE A 139 -8.06 -6.97 7.51
CA PHE A 139 -7.07 -7.63 6.66
C PHE A 139 -7.70 -8.02 5.32
N ILE A 140 -7.08 -7.64 4.19
CA ILE A 140 -7.64 -7.92 2.86
C ILE A 140 -6.68 -8.83 2.10
N LEU A 141 -7.11 -10.06 1.84
CA LEU A 141 -6.35 -11.05 1.09
C LEU A 141 -7.14 -11.41 -0.18
N SER A 142 -7.05 -10.55 -1.20
CA SER A 142 -7.80 -10.71 -2.45
C SER A 142 -6.94 -10.40 -3.67
N PRO A 143 -7.08 -11.16 -4.79
CA PRO A 143 -6.67 -10.68 -6.10
C PRO A 143 -7.33 -9.34 -6.46
N PRO A 144 -6.77 -8.59 -7.42
CA PRO A 144 -7.42 -7.39 -7.96
C PRO A 144 -8.84 -7.71 -8.45
N SER A 145 -9.83 -6.97 -7.98
CA SER A 145 -11.22 -7.07 -8.45
C SER A 145 -11.94 -5.73 -8.29
N PRO A 146 -13.06 -5.51 -9.00
CA PRO A 146 -13.88 -4.31 -8.85
C PRO A 146 -14.38 -4.04 -7.44
N HIS A 147 -14.50 -5.09 -6.63
CA HIS A 147 -15.03 -5.01 -5.27
C HIS A 147 -13.99 -4.46 -4.29
N VAL A 148 -12.69 -4.61 -4.59
CA VAL A 148 -11.61 -4.20 -3.70
C VAL A 148 -11.59 -2.67 -3.48
N PRO A 149 -11.65 -1.81 -4.51
CA PRO A 149 -11.77 -0.37 -4.30
C PRO A 149 -12.98 0.02 -3.46
N VAL A 150 -14.16 -0.54 -3.75
CA VAL A 150 -15.39 -0.26 -2.98
C VAL A 150 -15.18 -0.62 -1.50
N LEU A 151 -14.62 -1.80 -1.23
CA LEU A 151 -14.30 -2.25 0.12
C LEU A 151 -13.31 -1.30 0.82
N TYR A 152 -12.21 -0.90 0.16
CA TYR A 152 -11.23 0.02 0.75
C TYR A 152 -11.90 1.31 1.19
N PHE A 153 -12.64 1.97 0.30
CA PHE A 153 -13.29 3.23 0.64
C PHE A 153 -14.36 3.08 1.72
N SER A 154 -15.07 1.94 1.77
CA SER A 154 -16.08 1.72 2.80
C SER A 154 -15.44 1.55 4.18
N LEU A 155 -14.31 0.84 4.26
CA LEU A 155 -13.56 0.69 5.50
C LEU A 155 -12.93 2.02 5.94
N LEU A 156 -12.35 2.78 5.01
CA LEU A 156 -11.81 4.12 5.27
C LEU A 156 -12.89 5.09 5.76
N ALA A 157 -14.11 5.04 5.20
CA ALA A 157 -15.24 5.86 5.65
C ALA A 157 -15.71 5.51 7.07
N LEU A 158 -15.46 4.28 7.53
CA LEU A 158 -15.70 3.83 8.91
C LEU A 158 -14.54 4.16 9.88
N GLY A 159 -13.42 4.68 9.38
CA GLY A 159 -12.18 4.84 10.15
C GLY A 159 -11.47 3.51 10.45
N VAL A 160 -11.83 2.43 9.76
CA VAL A 160 -11.18 1.12 9.88
C VAL A 160 -9.89 1.14 9.08
N VAL A 161 -8.81 0.68 9.70
CA VAL A 161 -7.48 0.61 9.09
C VAL A 161 -7.46 -0.52 8.07
N VAL A 162 -7.21 -0.18 6.82
CA VAL A 162 -7.15 -1.13 5.69
C VAL A 162 -5.75 -1.73 5.61
N SER A 163 -5.62 -3.04 5.78
CA SER A 163 -4.36 -3.75 5.65
C SER A 163 -4.44 -4.82 4.55
N PRO A 164 -4.20 -4.43 3.29
CA PRO A 164 -4.19 -5.39 2.21
C PRO A 164 -2.86 -6.15 2.15
N ALA A 165 -2.96 -7.43 1.80
CA ALA A 165 -1.85 -8.36 1.73
C ALA A 165 -1.79 -9.04 0.37
N ASN A 166 -0.63 -9.61 0.06
CA ASN A 166 -0.42 -10.30 -1.19
C ASN A 166 -1.22 -11.62 -1.21
N PRO A 167 -2.21 -11.81 -2.11
CA PRO A 167 -3.02 -13.03 -2.18
C PRO A 167 -2.23 -14.27 -2.59
N VAL A 168 -1.06 -14.11 -3.20
CA VAL A 168 -0.14 -15.22 -3.52
C VAL A 168 0.96 -15.42 -2.48
N GLY A 169 0.89 -14.71 -1.35
CA GLY A 169 1.78 -14.88 -0.21
C GLY A 169 1.81 -16.31 0.32
N SER A 170 2.95 -16.72 0.85
CA SER A 170 3.07 -17.98 1.60
C SER A 170 2.25 -17.93 2.89
N GLU A 171 1.89 -19.09 3.44
CA GLU A 171 1.14 -19.16 4.70
C GLU A 171 1.90 -18.51 5.87
N SER A 172 3.23 -18.64 5.90
CA SER A 172 4.10 -18.02 6.91
C SER A 172 4.12 -16.50 6.80
N GLU A 173 4.23 -15.96 5.58
CA GLU A 173 4.17 -14.51 5.31
C GLU A 173 2.82 -13.95 5.76
N ILE A 174 1.71 -14.59 5.38
CA ILE A 174 0.36 -14.17 5.74
C ILE A 174 0.17 -14.25 7.26
N ALA A 175 0.59 -15.34 7.90
CA ALA A 175 0.47 -15.49 9.35
C ALA A 175 1.29 -14.46 10.12
N TYR A 176 2.49 -14.13 9.65
CA TYR A 176 3.29 -13.05 10.22
C TYR A 176 2.57 -11.70 10.11
N GLN A 177 2.03 -11.38 8.93
CA GLN A 177 1.29 -10.13 8.70
C GLN A 177 0.03 -10.03 9.56
N VAL A 178 -0.70 -11.13 9.75
CA VAL A 178 -1.87 -11.20 10.64
C VAL A 178 -1.48 -11.00 12.10
N ARG A 179 -0.39 -11.63 12.57
CA ARG A 179 0.12 -11.40 13.94
C ARG A 179 0.55 -9.96 14.16
N LEU A 180 1.22 -9.36 13.17
CA LEU A 180 1.70 -7.99 13.24
C LEU A 180 0.55 -6.98 13.30
N THR A 181 -0.51 -7.19 12.51
CA THR A 181 -1.62 -6.23 12.36
C THR A 181 -2.81 -6.49 13.26
N ARG A 182 -2.92 -7.68 13.86
CA ARG A 182 -4.00 -8.10 14.78
C ARG A 182 -5.41 -7.73 14.28
N PRO A 183 -5.79 -8.13 13.07
CA PRO A 183 -7.05 -7.73 12.46
C PRO A 183 -8.27 -8.32 13.18
N VAL A 184 -9.34 -7.54 13.31
CA VAL A 184 -10.62 -8.00 13.88
C VAL A 184 -11.51 -8.70 12.85
N ILE A 185 -11.21 -8.49 11.56
CA ILE A 185 -11.92 -9.04 10.41
C ILE A 185 -10.96 -9.24 9.23
N ALA A 186 -11.22 -10.29 8.44
CA ALA A 186 -10.58 -10.52 7.16
C ALA A 186 -11.59 -10.50 6.00
N PHE A 187 -11.16 -9.99 4.87
CA PHE A 187 -11.84 -10.09 3.58
C PHE A 187 -10.97 -10.90 2.64
N ALA A 188 -11.52 -11.98 2.11
CA ALA A 188 -10.80 -12.87 1.21
C ALA A 188 -11.72 -13.34 0.08
N THR A 189 -11.18 -14.00 -0.94
CA THR A 189 -11.98 -14.81 -1.87
C THR A 189 -12.02 -16.26 -1.39
N SER A 190 -12.94 -17.07 -1.89
CA SER A 190 -12.99 -18.51 -1.59
C SER A 190 -11.66 -19.21 -1.92
N ALA A 191 -10.96 -18.74 -2.96
CA ALA A 191 -9.65 -19.26 -3.37
C ALA A 191 -8.48 -18.86 -2.44
N THR A 192 -8.60 -17.74 -1.72
CA THR A 192 -7.51 -17.21 -0.86
C THR A 192 -7.78 -17.42 0.63
N ALA A 193 -9.03 -17.63 1.03
CA ALA A 193 -9.44 -17.83 2.42
C ALA A 193 -8.73 -19.03 3.08
N GLN A 194 -8.39 -20.07 2.32
CA GLN A 194 -7.68 -21.25 2.83
C GLN A 194 -6.26 -20.94 3.32
N ARG A 195 -5.65 -19.84 2.84
CA ARG A 195 -4.31 -19.38 3.23
C ARG A 195 -4.32 -18.52 4.50
N LEU A 196 -5.49 -18.15 5.00
CA LEU A 196 -5.58 -17.42 6.26
C LEU A 196 -5.14 -18.32 7.42
N PRO A 197 -4.51 -17.76 8.47
CA PRO A 197 -3.99 -18.54 9.57
C PRO A 197 -5.08 -19.33 10.30
N LYS A 198 -4.71 -20.53 10.74
CA LYS A 198 -5.56 -21.43 11.55
C LYS A 198 -5.05 -21.45 12.99
N GLY A 199 -5.82 -22.04 13.91
CA GLY A 199 -5.42 -22.18 15.32
C GLY A 199 -5.43 -20.84 16.08
N ASN A 200 -4.37 -20.55 16.84
CA ASN A 200 -4.30 -19.40 17.74
C ASN A 200 -4.29 -18.04 17.02
N ASP A 201 -3.75 -17.99 15.79
CA ASP A 201 -3.71 -16.78 14.96
C ASP A 201 -4.97 -16.62 14.08
N LYS A 202 -6.00 -17.46 14.28
CA LYS A 202 -7.21 -17.46 13.45
C LYS A 202 -7.98 -16.15 13.63
N ILE A 203 -8.26 -15.50 12.50
CA ILE A 203 -9.18 -14.37 12.42
C ILE A 203 -10.61 -14.92 12.53
N ARG A 204 -11.35 -14.45 13.55
CA ARG A 204 -12.69 -15.00 13.86
C ARG A 204 -13.73 -14.66 12.79
N ASN A 205 -13.64 -13.47 12.20
CA ASN A 205 -14.58 -12.97 11.21
C ASN A 205 -13.92 -12.95 9.84
N VAL A 206 -14.37 -13.80 8.92
CA VAL A 206 -13.91 -13.82 7.52
C VAL A 206 -15.12 -13.59 6.61
N ILE A 207 -15.04 -12.58 5.75
CA ILE A 207 -16.04 -12.30 4.72
C ILE A 207 -15.46 -12.69 3.36
N LEU A 208 -16.20 -13.50 2.62
CA LEU A 208 -15.83 -13.93 1.27
C LEU A 208 -16.37 -12.95 0.22
N LEU A 209 -15.48 -12.31 -0.52
CA LEU A 209 -15.80 -11.30 -1.53
C LEU A 209 -16.51 -11.88 -2.77
N ASP A 210 -16.40 -13.18 -2.97
CA ASP A 210 -17.04 -13.95 -4.04
C ASP A 210 -18.26 -14.74 -3.54
N SER A 211 -18.70 -14.53 -2.30
CA SER A 211 -19.92 -15.15 -1.79
C SER A 211 -21.18 -14.51 -2.40
N PRO A 212 -22.24 -15.30 -2.67
CA PRO A 212 -23.53 -14.76 -3.12
C PRO A 212 -24.07 -13.70 -2.17
N GLU A 213 -23.86 -13.87 -0.85
CA GLU A 213 -24.26 -12.91 0.16
C GLU A 213 -23.56 -11.56 -0.08
N PHE A 214 -22.23 -11.55 -0.19
CA PHE A 214 -21.46 -10.34 -0.44
C PHE A 214 -21.83 -9.65 -1.76
N LEU A 215 -21.96 -10.43 -2.84
CA LEU A 215 -22.35 -9.91 -4.14
C LEU A 215 -23.77 -9.30 -4.10
N SER A 216 -24.72 -9.96 -3.44
CA SER A 216 -26.08 -9.43 -3.28
C SER A 216 -26.12 -8.10 -2.52
N MET A 217 -25.16 -7.83 -1.62
CA MET A 217 -25.07 -6.54 -0.93
C MET A 217 -24.73 -5.41 -1.88
N LEU A 218 -23.84 -5.67 -2.85
CA LEU A 218 -23.41 -4.68 -3.84
C LEU A 218 -24.57 -4.30 -4.77
N ASP A 219 -25.53 -5.20 -4.97
CA ASP A 219 -26.70 -4.99 -5.84
C ASP A 219 -27.91 -4.37 -5.13
N ARG A 220 -27.99 -4.43 -3.79
CA ARG A 220 -29.08 -3.85 -2.97
C ARG A 220 -29.15 -2.31 -2.97
N VAL A 221 -28.37 -1.66 -3.84
CA VAL A 221 -28.12 -0.22 -3.88
C VAL A 221 -29.31 0.60 -4.45
N GLY A 222 -30.40 -0.05 -4.85
CA GLY A 222 -31.54 0.63 -5.51
C GLY A 222 -32.81 0.90 -4.68
N SER A 223 -32.99 0.34 -3.47
CA SER A 223 -34.34 0.23 -2.87
C SER A 223 -34.57 0.92 -1.52
N SER A 224 -33.58 1.62 -0.96
CA SER A 224 -33.76 2.31 0.32
C SER A 224 -33.59 3.83 0.17
N GLU A 225 -34.71 4.54 0.18
CA GLU A 225 -34.78 6.01 0.28
C GLU A 225 -34.28 6.53 1.64
N THR A 226 -34.03 5.64 2.61
CA THR A 226 -33.52 5.98 3.93
C THR A 226 -32.02 5.70 4.00
N ARG A 227 -31.22 6.71 3.67
CA ARG A 227 -29.80 6.73 4.05
C ARG A 227 -29.75 7.03 5.56
N PRO A 228 -29.37 6.10 6.43
CA PRO A 228 -29.10 6.46 7.82
C PRO A 228 -27.95 7.47 7.83
N ASP A 229 -28.07 8.57 8.60
CA ASP A 229 -27.03 9.58 8.76
C ASP A 229 -25.89 9.00 9.63
N LEU A 230 -25.19 8.01 9.07
CA LEU A 230 -24.03 7.37 9.67
C LEU A 230 -22.83 8.30 9.51
N ARG A 231 -22.77 9.33 10.35
CA ARG A 231 -21.59 10.20 10.45
C ARG A 231 -20.59 9.59 11.42
N PHE A 232 -19.59 8.91 10.87
CA PHE A 232 -18.42 8.51 11.63
C PHE A 232 -17.42 9.66 11.68
N ALA A 233 -16.98 10.05 12.89
CA ALA A 233 -15.96 11.07 13.04
C ALA A 233 -14.57 10.49 12.72
N VAL A 234 -14.15 10.64 11.47
CA VAL A 234 -12.81 10.26 10.97
C VAL A 234 -11.99 11.52 10.75
N ASN A 235 -10.87 11.64 11.46
CA ASN A 235 -9.93 12.77 11.36
C ASN A 235 -8.81 12.43 10.37
N GLN A 236 -8.22 13.44 9.72
CA GLN A 236 -7.11 13.22 8.80
C GLN A 236 -5.90 12.54 9.47
N ILE A 237 -5.66 12.81 10.75
CA ILE A 237 -4.56 12.18 11.48
C ILE A 237 -4.82 10.73 11.85
N ASP A 238 -6.03 10.20 11.65
CA ASP A 238 -6.33 8.82 12.02
C ASP A 238 -5.59 7.84 11.10
N PRO A 239 -5.17 6.67 11.60
CA PRO A 239 -4.62 5.62 10.74
C PRO A 239 -5.62 5.21 9.66
N ALA A 240 -5.17 5.16 8.42
CA ALA A 240 -5.94 4.76 7.24
C ALA A 240 -5.52 3.36 6.77
N THR A 241 -4.21 3.09 6.73
CA THR A 241 -3.70 1.82 6.21
C THR A 241 -2.51 1.30 7.00
N ILE A 242 -2.35 -0.02 6.94
CA ILE A 242 -1.08 -0.70 7.23
C ILE A 242 -0.65 -1.42 5.96
N LEU A 243 0.36 -0.88 5.29
CA LEU A 243 0.93 -1.45 4.07
C LEU A 243 2.25 -2.15 4.37
N PHE A 244 2.51 -3.28 3.73
CA PHE A 244 3.72 -4.04 3.99
C PHE A 244 4.88 -3.56 3.10
N SER A 245 5.93 -3.08 3.74
CA SER A 245 7.21 -2.74 3.11
C SER A 245 8.21 -3.84 3.41
N SER A 246 9.09 -4.12 2.47
CA SER A 246 10.24 -5.00 2.72
C SER A 246 11.29 -4.32 3.62
N GLY A 247 11.18 -3.00 3.81
CA GLY A 247 11.97 -2.18 4.74
C GLY A 247 13.46 -2.11 4.40
N THR A 248 14.17 -1.16 5.00
CA THR A 248 15.64 -1.09 4.87
C THR A 248 16.33 -2.21 5.65
N THR A 249 15.69 -2.89 6.62
CA THR A 249 16.34 -3.93 7.44
C THR A 249 16.13 -5.37 6.92
N GLY A 250 15.42 -5.53 5.80
CA GLY A 250 15.25 -6.82 5.10
C GLY A 250 14.18 -7.75 5.66
N ARG A 251 13.52 -7.40 6.78
CA ARG A 251 12.29 -8.07 7.24
C ARG A 251 11.07 -7.26 6.81
N VAL A 252 9.97 -7.94 6.46
CA VAL A 252 8.70 -7.29 6.15
C VAL A 252 8.21 -6.50 7.37
N LYS A 253 7.94 -5.20 7.19
CA LYS A 253 7.42 -4.29 8.20
C LYS A 253 6.04 -3.77 7.80
N GLY A 254 5.17 -3.53 8.78
CA GLY A 254 3.89 -2.85 8.57
C GLY A 254 4.04 -1.34 8.69
N VAL A 255 3.93 -0.62 7.58
CA VAL A 255 3.99 0.85 7.52
C VAL A 255 2.62 1.42 7.88
N LEU A 256 2.54 2.19 8.96
CA LEU A 256 1.31 2.84 9.40
C LEU A 256 1.15 4.20 8.71
N LEU A 257 0.17 4.30 7.81
CA LEU A 257 -0.18 5.54 7.12
C LEU A 257 -1.52 6.08 7.61
N SER A 258 -1.62 7.40 7.70
CA SER A 258 -2.82 8.15 8.05
C SER A 258 -3.61 8.60 6.83
N HIS A 259 -4.86 9.02 7.04
CA HIS A 259 -5.65 9.66 5.98
C HIS A 259 -4.92 10.89 5.40
N ARG A 260 -4.28 11.69 6.26
CA ARG A 260 -3.48 12.88 5.89
C ARG A 260 -2.36 12.53 4.90
N ASN A 261 -1.72 11.38 5.07
CA ASN A 261 -0.62 10.98 4.19
C ASN A 261 -1.09 10.84 2.75
N PHE A 262 -2.23 10.16 2.53
CA PHE A 262 -2.82 10.04 1.19
C PHE A 262 -3.42 11.35 0.71
N ILE A 263 -4.14 12.09 1.56
CA ILE A 263 -4.72 13.39 1.19
C ILE A 263 -3.63 14.34 0.68
N ALA A 264 -2.46 14.39 1.32
CA ALA A 264 -1.37 15.25 0.90
C ALA A 264 -0.84 14.90 -0.50
N VAL A 265 -0.61 13.61 -0.78
CA VAL A 265 -0.16 13.15 -2.11
C VAL A 265 -1.22 13.47 -3.17
N ILE A 266 -2.49 13.17 -2.88
CA ILE A 266 -3.58 13.44 -3.83
C ILE A 266 -3.82 14.94 -4.03
N ALA A 267 -3.64 15.77 -3.01
CA ALA A 267 -3.77 17.22 -3.13
C ALA A 267 -2.71 17.81 -4.07
N GLY A 268 -1.46 17.33 -4.00
CA GLY A 268 -0.41 17.71 -4.96
C GLY A 268 -0.77 17.32 -6.39
N LEU A 269 -1.17 16.06 -6.60
CA LEU A 269 -1.62 15.57 -7.90
C LEU A 269 -2.82 16.35 -8.46
N HIS A 270 -3.79 16.70 -7.61
CA HIS A 270 -4.97 17.46 -8.00
C HIS A 270 -4.62 18.91 -8.34
N ALA A 271 -3.70 19.54 -7.61
CA ALA A 271 -3.30 20.93 -7.86
C ALA A 271 -2.64 21.13 -9.23
N LEU A 272 -1.95 20.10 -9.72
CA LEU A 272 -1.33 20.08 -11.06
C LEU A 272 -2.18 19.34 -12.10
N HIS A 273 -3.41 18.93 -11.76
CA HIS A 273 -4.26 18.24 -12.72
C HIS A 273 -4.87 19.26 -13.68
N GLU A 274 -4.38 19.27 -14.91
CA GLU A 274 -5.03 19.95 -16.02
C GLU A 274 -5.96 18.96 -16.74
N PRO A 275 -7.26 19.28 -16.89
CA PRO A 275 -8.15 18.47 -17.71
C PRO A 275 -7.63 18.45 -19.15
N ASP A 276 -7.31 17.26 -19.65
CA ASP A 276 -6.95 17.09 -21.06
C ASP A 276 -8.19 17.34 -21.92
N ALA A 277 -8.19 18.48 -22.62
CA ALA A 277 -9.29 18.93 -23.47
C ALA A 277 -9.55 17.99 -24.66
N ASP A 278 -8.55 17.17 -25.03
CA ASP A 278 -8.64 16.21 -26.13
C ASP A 278 -9.27 14.87 -25.70
N LEU A 279 -9.50 14.67 -24.40
CA LEU A 279 -10.21 13.47 -23.91
C LEU A 279 -11.72 13.60 -24.11
N PRO A 280 -12.42 12.55 -24.57
CA PRO A 280 -13.88 12.53 -24.63
C PRO A 280 -14.48 12.81 -23.24
N ASN A 281 -15.16 13.95 -23.10
CA ASN A 281 -15.72 14.49 -21.84
C ASN A 281 -14.68 14.86 -20.77
N GLY A 282 -13.40 15.03 -21.12
CA GLY A 282 -12.33 15.38 -20.19
C GLY A 282 -12.03 14.32 -19.12
N GLN A 283 -12.50 13.08 -19.30
CA GLN A 283 -12.40 12.04 -18.28
C GLN A 283 -11.32 11.00 -18.62
N GLU A 284 -10.27 10.96 -17.81
CA GLU A 284 -9.19 9.97 -17.91
C GLU A 284 -9.73 8.54 -17.75
N VAL A 285 -9.31 7.63 -18.63
CA VAL A 285 -9.57 6.19 -18.50
C VAL A 285 -8.25 5.49 -18.21
N SER A 286 -8.14 4.96 -17.00
CA SER A 286 -6.96 4.30 -16.46
C SER A 286 -7.04 2.78 -16.58
N LEU A 287 -5.98 2.11 -17.04
CA LEU A 287 -5.84 0.65 -16.92
C LEU A 287 -4.79 0.29 -15.86
N PHE A 288 -5.22 -0.40 -14.81
CA PHE A 288 -4.30 -0.85 -13.76
C PHE A 288 -3.94 -2.32 -13.95
N THR A 289 -2.64 -2.53 -14.11
CA THR A 289 -1.98 -3.85 -14.10
C THR A 289 -1.23 -4.10 -12.79
N LEU A 290 -1.20 -3.11 -11.91
CA LEU A 290 -0.46 -3.12 -10.65
C LEU A 290 -1.24 -3.85 -9.53
N PRO A 291 -0.52 -4.50 -8.59
CA PRO A 291 -1.14 -5.13 -7.43
C PRO A 291 -1.78 -4.09 -6.51
N LEU A 292 -3.10 -4.20 -6.27
CA LEU A 292 -3.85 -3.27 -5.41
C LEU A 292 -3.45 -3.33 -3.93
N PHE A 293 -2.85 -4.44 -3.48
CA PHE A 293 -2.36 -4.58 -2.11
C PHE A 293 -1.05 -3.81 -1.86
N HIS A 294 -0.32 -3.46 -2.92
CA HIS A 294 0.91 -2.71 -2.83
C HIS A 294 0.60 -1.21 -2.82
N LEU A 295 1.46 -0.40 -2.20
CA LEU A 295 1.28 1.05 -2.12
C LEU A 295 0.93 1.66 -3.48
N PHE A 296 1.69 1.34 -4.52
CA PHE A 296 1.51 1.96 -5.82
C PHE A 296 0.10 1.69 -6.40
N GLY A 297 -0.39 0.45 -6.32
CA GLY A 297 -1.75 0.14 -6.72
C GLY A 297 -2.80 0.82 -5.83
N PHE A 298 -2.56 0.82 -4.51
CA PHE A 298 -3.45 1.45 -3.54
C PHE A 298 -3.61 2.97 -3.79
N VAL A 299 -2.51 3.72 -3.87
CA VAL A 299 -2.55 5.18 -4.07
C VAL A 299 -3.14 5.54 -5.43
N MET A 300 -2.92 4.73 -6.47
CA MET A 300 -3.54 4.96 -7.78
C MET A 300 -5.06 4.72 -7.74
N VAL A 301 -5.55 3.78 -6.92
CA VAL A 301 -7.01 3.62 -6.69
C VAL A 301 -7.56 4.85 -5.98
N VAL A 302 -6.83 5.39 -4.98
CA VAL A 302 -7.21 6.63 -4.31
C VAL A 302 -7.26 7.80 -5.30
N ARG A 303 -6.23 7.96 -6.14
CA ARG A 303 -6.16 8.97 -7.20
C ARG A 303 -7.35 8.86 -8.16
N ALA A 304 -7.61 7.67 -8.70
CA ALA A 304 -8.68 7.48 -9.69
C ALA A 304 -10.05 7.91 -9.16
N VAL A 305 -10.36 7.56 -7.90
CA VAL A 305 -11.62 7.97 -7.27
C VAL A 305 -11.64 9.48 -6.99
N ALA A 306 -10.54 10.03 -6.45
CA ALA A 306 -10.46 11.45 -6.13
C ALA A 306 -10.56 12.36 -7.37
N MET A 307 -9.96 11.95 -8.49
CA MET A 307 -10.02 12.67 -9.77
C MET A 307 -11.30 12.37 -10.56
N GLY A 308 -12.15 11.44 -10.09
CA GLY A 308 -13.34 11.02 -10.84
C GLY A 308 -13.04 10.29 -12.14
N GLY A 309 -11.84 9.71 -12.29
CA GLY A 309 -11.43 8.95 -13.47
C GLY A 309 -12.15 7.61 -13.60
N THR A 310 -12.11 7.02 -14.79
CA THR A 310 -12.58 5.66 -15.03
C THR A 310 -11.46 4.66 -14.76
N LEU A 311 -11.71 3.66 -13.93
CA LEU A 311 -10.75 2.60 -13.65
C LEU A 311 -11.15 1.29 -14.33
N VAL A 312 -10.24 0.77 -15.16
CA VAL A 312 -10.26 -0.58 -15.73
C VAL A 312 -9.23 -1.44 -14.99
N LEU A 313 -9.68 -2.56 -14.43
CA LEU A 313 -8.82 -3.49 -13.70
C LEU A 313 -8.56 -4.76 -14.50
N MET A 314 -7.31 -5.22 -14.45
CA MET A 314 -6.93 -6.58 -14.84
C MET A 314 -6.69 -7.43 -13.59
N GLU A 315 -7.47 -8.50 -13.43
CA GLU A 315 -7.32 -9.46 -12.33
C GLU A 315 -5.95 -10.17 -12.39
N ARG A 316 -5.52 -10.53 -13.59
CA ARG A 316 -4.22 -11.12 -13.87
C ARG A 316 -3.60 -10.42 -15.06
N PHE A 317 -2.33 -10.04 -14.93
CA PHE A 317 -1.59 -9.46 -16.03
C PHE A 317 -1.38 -10.50 -17.15
N ASP A 318 -1.75 -10.09 -18.36
CA ASP A 318 -1.49 -10.77 -19.63
C ASP A 318 -1.24 -9.68 -20.69
N PHE A 319 -0.12 -9.76 -21.40
CA PHE A 319 0.34 -8.65 -22.23
C PHE A 319 -0.60 -8.40 -23.41
N GLU A 320 -1.06 -9.44 -24.11
CA GLU A 320 -1.96 -9.28 -25.25
C GLU A 320 -3.36 -8.81 -24.82
N SER A 321 -3.88 -9.35 -23.72
CA SER A 321 -5.16 -8.89 -23.15
C SER A 321 -5.09 -7.43 -22.70
N MET A 322 -3.93 -6.99 -22.21
CA MET A 322 -3.68 -5.57 -21.88
C MET A 322 -3.78 -4.70 -23.13
N LEU A 323 -3.12 -5.07 -24.24
CA LEU A 323 -3.22 -4.31 -25.51
C LEU A 323 -4.67 -4.24 -26.02
N ARG A 324 -5.40 -5.35 -25.96
CA ARG A 324 -6.82 -5.41 -26.32
C ARG A 324 -7.67 -4.52 -25.41
N ALA A 325 -7.33 -4.42 -24.12
CA ALA A 325 -8.04 -3.56 -23.19
C ALA A 325 -7.77 -2.07 -23.48
N VAL A 326 -6.53 -1.71 -23.86
CA VAL A 326 -6.18 -0.35 -24.30
C VAL A 326 -7.05 0.08 -25.47
N GLU A 327 -7.11 -0.73 -26.53
CA GLU A 327 -7.92 -0.48 -27.72
C GLU A 327 -9.42 -0.42 -27.39
N ARG A 328 -9.94 -1.43 -26.69
CA ARG A 328 -11.37 -1.59 -26.43
C ARG A 328 -11.93 -0.49 -25.53
N HIS A 329 -11.19 -0.10 -24.51
CA HIS A 329 -11.65 0.84 -23.49
C HIS A 329 -11.12 2.26 -23.71
N LYS A 330 -10.36 2.49 -24.80
CA LYS A 330 -9.74 3.78 -25.13
C LYS A 330 -8.96 4.34 -23.93
N ILE A 331 -8.11 3.48 -23.37
CA ILE A 331 -7.28 3.81 -22.20
C ILE A 331 -6.36 4.99 -22.56
N SER A 332 -6.34 6.01 -21.71
CA SER A 332 -5.51 7.21 -21.86
C SER A 332 -4.34 7.26 -20.89
N TYR A 333 -4.47 6.64 -19.71
CA TYR A 333 -3.42 6.59 -18.70
C TYR A 333 -3.15 5.16 -18.21
N MET A 334 -1.88 4.84 -17.98
CA MET A 334 -1.51 3.62 -17.29
C MET A 334 -0.40 3.87 -16.26
N PRO A 335 -0.63 3.60 -14.97
CA PRO A 335 0.46 3.45 -14.02
C PRO A 335 1.14 2.09 -14.25
N VAL A 336 2.45 2.11 -14.47
CA VAL A 336 3.23 0.96 -14.92
C VAL A 336 4.53 0.82 -14.14
N SER A 337 5.13 -0.37 -14.24
CA SER A 337 6.51 -0.61 -13.80
C SER A 337 7.41 -0.77 -15.03
N PRO A 338 8.75 -0.60 -14.89
CA PRO A 338 9.67 -0.69 -16.02
C PRO A 338 9.54 -1.92 -16.92
N PRO A 339 9.29 -3.16 -16.42
CA PRO A 339 9.13 -4.33 -17.29
C PRO A 339 8.03 -4.21 -18.34
N LEU A 340 6.95 -3.48 -18.03
CA LEU A 340 5.87 -3.26 -19.00
C LEU A 340 6.30 -2.30 -20.09
N VAL A 341 7.03 -1.23 -19.74
CA VAL A 341 7.60 -0.29 -20.72
C VAL A 341 8.58 -1.03 -21.65
N VAL A 342 9.43 -1.90 -21.10
CA VAL A 342 10.34 -2.77 -21.87
C VAL A 342 9.55 -3.67 -22.84
N ALA A 343 8.51 -4.34 -22.35
CA ALA A 343 7.69 -5.22 -23.18
C ALA A 343 7.00 -4.45 -24.33
N MET A 344 6.49 -3.24 -24.06
CA MET A 344 5.89 -2.37 -25.09
C MET A 344 6.92 -1.89 -26.13
N ALA A 345 8.12 -1.50 -25.68
CA ALA A 345 9.18 -1.08 -26.59
C ALA A 345 9.65 -2.23 -27.51
N LYS A 346 9.88 -3.43 -26.96
CA LYS A 346 10.42 -4.59 -27.69
C LYS A 346 9.40 -5.31 -28.57
N SER A 347 8.14 -5.43 -28.15
CA SER A 347 7.19 -6.36 -28.77
C SER A 347 6.55 -5.80 -30.04
N GLU A 348 6.58 -6.55 -31.14
CA GLU A 348 5.87 -6.21 -32.38
C GLU A 348 4.36 -6.45 -32.30
N LEU A 349 3.89 -7.16 -31.27
CA LEU A 349 2.47 -7.42 -31.05
C LEU A 349 1.66 -6.12 -30.88
N VAL A 350 2.30 -5.06 -30.38
CA VAL A 350 1.68 -3.75 -30.19
C VAL A 350 1.14 -3.14 -31.48
N LYS A 351 1.73 -3.49 -32.65
CA LYS A 351 1.27 -3.00 -33.96
C LYS A 351 -0.07 -3.59 -34.41
N LYS A 352 -0.55 -4.66 -33.76
CA LYS A 352 -1.83 -5.31 -34.08
C LYS A 352 -3.04 -4.65 -33.44
N TYR A 353 -2.83 -3.67 -32.55
CA TYR A 353 -3.87 -3.05 -31.75
C TYR A 353 -3.82 -1.53 -31.93
N ASP A 354 -4.98 -0.87 -31.95
CA ASP A 354 -5.06 0.59 -31.92
C ASP A 354 -4.78 1.11 -30.50
N LEU A 355 -3.59 1.68 -30.30
CA LEU A 355 -3.14 2.26 -29.03
C LEU A 355 -3.15 3.80 -29.04
N SER A 356 -3.76 4.42 -30.05
CA SER A 356 -3.75 5.88 -30.25
C SER A 356 -4.40 6.69 -29.12
N SER A 357 -5.25 6.05 -28.31
CA SER A 357 -5.86 6.67 -27.14
C SER A 357 -4.91 6.87 -25.97
N LEU A 358 -3.82 6.10 -25.91
CA LEU A 358 -2.86 6.16 -24.81
C LEU A 358 -2.09 7.48 -24.89
N ARG A 359 -2.05 8.23 -23.79
CA ARG A 359 -1.39 9.54 -23.70
C ARG A 359 -0.25 9.53 -22.69
N HIS A 360 -0.47 8.93 -21.52
CA HIS A 360 0.49 9.00 -20.43
C HIS A 360 0.77 7.63 -19.80
N LEU A 361 2.05 7.36 -19.53
CA LEU A 361 2.52 6.28 -18.69
C LEU A 361 3.19 6.85 -17.42
N GLY A 362 2.62 6.52 -16.26
CA GLY A 362 3.25 6.82 -14.97
C GLY A 362 4.14 5.65 -14.55
N CYS A 363 5.45 5.75 -14.75
CA CYS A 363 6.41 4.68 -14.46
C CYS A 363 7.02 4.85 -13.07
N GLY A 364 6.97 3.81 -12.24
CA GLY A 364 7.54 3.87 -10.90
C GLY A 364 7.89 2.50 -10.30
N GLY A 365 8.49 2.55 -9.12
CA GLY A 365 8.85 1.38 -8.32
C GLY A 365 10.23 0.77 -8.63
N ALA A 366 10.82 1.09 -9.78
CA ALA A 366 12.19 0.74 -10.14
C ALA A 366 12.74 1.73 -11.20
N PRO A 367 14.08 1.88 -11.33
CA PRO A 367 14.68 2.71 -12.36
C PRO A 367 14.33 2.21 -13.77
N LEU A 368 14.11 3.15 -14.69
CA LEU A 368 13.93 2.88 -16.12
C LEU A 368 15.18 3.33 -16.88
N GLY A 369 15.79 2.42 -17.64
CA GLY A 369 16.99 2.73 -18.40
C GLY A 369 16.72 3.67 -19.58
N LYS A 370 17.66 4.59 -19.85
CA LYS A 370 17.55 5.57 -20.95
C LYS A 370 17.23 4.89 -22.29
N ASP A 371 17.96 3.84 -22.65
CA ASP A 371 17.77 3.14 -23.93
C ASP A 371 16.39 2.50 -24.08
N VAL A 372 15.70 2.21 -22.97
CA VAL A 372 14.32 1.69 -22.99
C VAL A 372 13.35 2.84 -23.25
N VAL A 373 13.56 4.00 -22.61
CA VAL A 373 12.76 5.22 -22.84
C VAL A 373 12.88 5.65 -24.30
N ASP A 374 14.09 5.70 -24.85
CA ASP A 374 14.32 6.15 -26.22
C ASP A 374 13.60 5.23 -27.23
N ARG A 375 13.78 3.91 -27.11
CA ARG A 375 13.08 2.92 -27.94
C ARG A 375 11.57 2.96 -27.79
N PHE A 376 11.08 3.24 -26.58
CA PHE A 376 9.65 3.41 -26.37
C PHE A 376 9.13 4.64 -27.11
N ARG A 377 9.82 5.79 -27.01
CA ARG A 377 9.42 7.04 -27.66
C ARG A 377 9.44 6.93 -29.18
N GLU A 378 10.43 6.25 -29.75
CA GLU A 378 10.47 5.96 -31.20
C GLU A 378 9.21 5.21 -31.67
N LYS A 379 8.70 4.28 -30.83
CA LYS A 379 7.53 3.46 -31.15
C LYS A 379 6.21 4.15 -30.81
N PHE A 380 6.20 5.01 -29.80
CA PHE A 380 5.04 5.70 -29.26
C PHE A 380 5.31 7.20 -29.07
N PRO A 381 5.50 7.96 -30.17
CA PRO A 381 5.96 9.34 -30.11
C PRO A 381 4.97 10.31 -29.46
N THR A 382 3.69 9.93 -29.39
CA THR A 382 2.62 10.72 -28.78
C THR A 382 2.33 10.33 -27.33
N VAL A 383 3.10 9.40 -26.76
CA VAL A 383 2.89 8.90 -25.39
C VAL A 383 3.99 9.41 -24.49
N GLU A 384 3.61 10.19 -23.48
CA GLU A 384 4.53 10.68 -22.47
C GLU A 384 4.80 9.61 -21.41
N ILE A 385 6.07 9.41 -21.06
CA ILE A 385 6.46 8.59 -19.91
C ILE A 385 6.96 9.50 -18.81
N ALA A 386 6.19 9.60 -17.72
CA ALA A 386 6.59 10.29 -16.52
C ALA A 386 7.14 9.29 -15.50
N GLN A 387 8.38 9.49 -15.05
CA GLN A 387 8.94 8.71 -13.96
C GLN A 387 8.56 9.31 -12.60
N GLY A 388 8.45 8.45 -11.59
CA GLY A 388 8.20 8.85 -10.21
C GLY A 388 8.95 7.99 -9.20
N TYR A 389 9.36 8.64 -8.13
CA TYR A 389 10.02 8.03 -6.97
C TYR A 389 9.18 8.24 -5.71
N GLY A 390 8.97 7.14 -5.00
CA GLY A 390 8.30 7.14 -3.71
C GLY A 390 8.48 5.80 -2.99
N LEU A 391 8.24 5.81 -1.69
CA LEU A 391 8.38 4.68 -0.79
C LEU A 391 7.03 4.36 -0.17
N THR A 392 6.87 3.14 0.36
CA THR A 392 5.70 2.81 1.19
C THR A 392 5.59 3.77 2.37
N GLU A 393 6.75 4.07 2.97
CA GLU A 393 6.96 4.98 4.09
C GLU A 393 6.65 6.46 3.77
N THR A 394 6.46 6.82 2.49
CA THR A 394 6.08 8.19 2.07
C THR A 394 4.70 8.24 1.42
N ALA A 395 3.90 7.18 1.53
CA ALA A 395 2.62 7.05 0.83
C ALA A 395 2.71 7.28 -0.69
N GLY A 396 3.91 7.14 -1.28
CA GLY A 396 4.18 7.37 -2.69
C GLY A 396 4.68 8.78 -3.04
N GLY A 397 4.77 9.70 -2.08
CA GLY A 397 5.37 11.03 -2.29
C GLY A 397 6.90 10.98 -2.28
N GLY A 398 7.55 11.80 -3.10
CA GLY A 398 9.00 11.82 -3.18
C GLY A 398 9.43 12.79 -4.26
N ALA A 399 9.65 12.28 -5.47
CA ALA A 399 9.92 13.09 -6.66
C ALA A 399 9.11 12.54 -7.84
N ARG A 400 8.73 13.39 -8.79
CA ARG A 400 8.01 12.98 -10.00
C ARG A 400 8.23 13.97 -11.12
N MET A 401 8.18 13.48 -12.36
CA MET A 401 8.05 14.32 -13.54
C MET A 401 6.61 14.86 -13.63
N ILE A 402 6.48 16.15 -13.89
CA ILE A 402 5.17 16.84 -13.93
C ILE A 402 4.79 17.40 -15.30
N ASP A 403 5.76 17.65 -16.18
CA ASP A 403 5.54 18.21 -17.51
C ASP A 403 6.51 17.61 -18.56
N SER A 404 6.34 18.02 -19.80
CA SER A 404 7.14 17.55 -20.93
C SER A 404 8.63 17.90 -20.77
N GLU A 405 8.97 19.09 -20.27
CA GLU A 405 10.36 19.50 -19.98
C GLU A 405 11.03 18.52 -19.02
N GLU A 406 10.35 18.16 -17.93
CA GLU A 406 10.88 17.21 -16.97
C GLU A 406 11.01 15.80 -17.55
N THR A 407 10.12 15.40 -18.46
CA THR A 407 10.26 14.11 -19.14
C THR A 407 11.46 14.07 -20.09
N GLU A 408 11.94 15.21 -20.62
CA GLU A 408 13.14 15.27 -21.45
C GLU A 408 14.43 15.04 -20.64
N SER A 409 14.40 15.26 -19.33
CA SER A 409 15.54 15.00 -18.43
C SER A 409 15.81 13.50 -18.27
N HIS A 410 16.62 12.97 -19.18
CA HIS A 410 16.97 11.56 -19.23
C HIS A 410 17.63 11.09 -17.91
N ALA A 411 17.20 9.92 -17.43
CA ALA A 411 17.65 9.28 -16.17
C ALA A 411 17.25 9.95 -14.84
N SER A 412 16.61 11.12 -14.87
CA SER A 412 16.01 11.74 -13.68
C SER A 412 14.71 11.03 -13.29
N VAL A 413 14.30 11.16 -12.03
CA VAL A 413 12.94 10.82 -11.57
C VAL A 413 12.04 12.05 -11.40
N GLY A 414 12.48 13.20 -11.93
CA GLY A 414 11.81 14.49 -11.86
C GLY A 414 12.21 15.33 -10.66
N ARG A 415 11.49 16.42 -10.43
CA ARG A 415 11.68 17.29 -9.26
C ARG A 415 10.91 16.79 -8.04
N LEU A 416 11.22 17.38 -6.90
CA LEU A 416 10.59 17.03 -5.63
C LEU A 416 9.07 17.25 -5.68
N SER A 417 8.29 16.29 -5.17
CA SER A 417 6.84 16.38 -5.12
C SER A 417 6.37 17.53 -4.22
N GLU A 418 5.12 17.95 -4.42
CA GLU A 418 4.54 19.08 -3.70
C GLU A 418 4.44 18.78 -2.20
N ASN A 419 4.61 19.81 -1.37
CA ASN A 419 4.60 19.71 0.10
C ASN A 419 5.70 18.80 0.69
N MET A 420 6.74 18.46 -0.06
CA MET A 420 7.90 17.72 0.42
C MET A 420 9.12 18.61 0.58
N GLU A 421 9.95 18.26 1.53
CA GLU A 421 11.31 18.76 1.72
C GLU A 421 12.28 17.59 1.56
N ALA A 422 13.45 17.85 0.99
CA ALA A 422 14.50 16.85 0.82
C ALA A 422 15.87 17.42 1.13
N LYS A 423 16.78 16.54 1.56
CA LYS A 423 18.22 16.82 1.61
C LYS A 423 19.00 15.57 1.25
N ILE A 424 20.19 15.76 0.68
CA ILE A 424 21.16 14.70 0.48
C ILE A 424 22.12 14.72 1.67
N VAL A 425 22.32 13.58 2.31
CA VAL A 425 23.13 13.47 3.54
C VAL A 425 24.28 12.52 3.31
N ASP A 426 25.48 12.91 3.69
CA ASP A 426 26.63 12.01 3.69
C ASP A 426 26.39 10.86 4.72
N PRO A 427 26.41 9.59 4.31
CA PRO A 427 26.09 8.48 5.21
C PRO A 427 27.11 8.25 6.34
N GLU A 428 28.33 8.78 6.22
CA GLU A 428 29.41 8.60 7.20
C GLU A 428 29.44 9.74 8.22
N THR A 429 29.33 10.98 7.73
CA THR A 429 29.41 12.19 8.58
C THR A 429 28.05 12.67 9.09
N GLY A 430 26.97 12.34 8.39
CA GLY A 430 25.62 12.84 8.68
C GLY A 430 25.38 14.29 8.24
N GLU A 431 26.31 14.90 7.50
CA GLU A 431 26.20 16.28 7.03
C GLU A 431 25.36 16.39 5.76
N ALA A 432 24.62 17.50 5.62
CA ALA A 432 23.89 17.79 4.39
C ALA A 432 24.86 18.23 3.28
N LEU A 433 24.68 17.68 2.08
CA LEU A 433 25.54 17.90 0.93
C LEU A 433 24.91 18.89 -0.07
N PRO A 434 25.73 19.72 -0.77
CA PRO A 434 25.24 20.61 -1.81
C PRO A 434 24.82 19.83 -3.08
N PRO A 435 24.13 20.49 -4.04
CA PRO A 435 23.83 19.91 -5.35
C PRO A 435 25.06 19.29 -6.04
N GLY A 436 24.81 18.27 -6.86
CA GLY A 436 25.81 17.48 -7.59
C GLY A 436 26.56 16.44 -6.74
N LYS A 437 26.48 16.50 -5.41
CA LYS A 437 27.11 15.52 -4.52
C LYS A 437 26.17 14.35 -4.20
N ARG A 438 26.73 13.15 -4.14
CA ARG A 438 26.00 11.91 -3.87
C ARG A 438 25.97 11.61 -2.39
N GLY A 439 24.80 11.25 -1.88
CA GLY A 439 24.59 10.83 -0.49
C GLY A 439 23.24 10.15 -0.32
N GLU A 440 22.85 9.85 0.91
CA GLU A 440 21.53 9.32 1.24
C GLU A 440 20.46 10.40 1.07
N LEU A 441 19.39 10.09 0.35
CA LEU A 441 18.22 10.95 0.28
C LEU A 441 17.45 10.89 1.60
N TRP A 442 17.21 12.04 2.23
CA TRP A 442 16.31 12.17 3.37
C TRP A 442 15.10 13.01 2.96
N LEU A 443 13.91 12.57 3.36
CA LEU A 443 12.64 13.18 2.98
C LEU A 443 11.85 13.62 4.21
N ARG A 444 11.18 14.76 4.15
CA ARG A 444 10.26 15.24 5.18
C ARG A 444 9.01 15.82 4.54
N GLY A 445 7.85 15.55 5.10
CA GLY A 445 6.59 16.10 4.60
C GLY A 445 5.36 15.37 5.13
N PRO A 446 4.16 15.85 4.80
CA PRO A 446 2.89 15.33 5.31
C PRO A 446 2.53 13.94 4.76
N SER A 447 3.23 13.44 3.75
CA SER A 447 3.07 12.09 3.20
C SER A 447 3.88 11.03 3.94
N VAL A 448 4.86 11.44 4.77
CA VAL A 448 5.71 10.54 5.56
C VAL A 448 4.88 9.79 6.60
N MET A 449 5.12 8.49 6.72
CA MET A 449 4.42 7.57 7.61
C MET A 449 4.46 8.00 9.07
N LYS A 450 3.54 7.45 9.86
CA LYS A 450 3.60 7.57 11.32
C LYS A 450 4.74 6.74 11.94
N GLY A 451 5.08 5.62 11.31
CA GLY A 451 6.07 4.67 11.81
C GLY A 451 5.74 3.23 11.42
N TYR A 452 6.55 2.30 11.90
CA TYR A 452 6.33 0.87 11.73
C TYR A 452 5.52 0.30 12.90
N VAL A 453 4.49 -0.49 12.59
CA VAL A 453 3.60 -1.11 13.59
C VAL A 453 4.40 -2.06 14.48
N GLY A 454 4.41 -1.80 15.80
CA GLY A 454 5.04 -2.67 16.80
C GLY A 454 6.57 -2.71 16.73
N ASP A 455 7.21 -1.77 16.02
CA ASP A 455 8.67 -1.72 15.84
C ASP A 455 9.19 -0.28 16.01
N ASP A 456 9.16 0.19 17.25
CA ASP A 456 9.61 1.55 17.63
C ASP A 456 11.10 1.74 17.34
N LYS A 457 11.91 0.68 17.50
CA LYS A 457 13.33 0.71 17.17
C LYS A 457 13.53 0.99 15.68
N ALA A 458 12.93 0.21 14.79
CA ALA A 458 13.01 0.47 13.36
C ALA A 458 12.45 1.84 12.99
N THR A 459 11.41 2.30 13.69
CA THR A 459 10.83 3.63 13.48
C THR A 459 11.86 4.72 13.81
N SER A 460 12.53 4.66 14.96
CA SER A 460 13.56 5.64 15.36
C SER A 460 14.85 5.58 14.54
N GLU A 461 15.18 4.42 13.96
CA GLU A 461 16.32 4.28 13.05
C GLU A 461 16.03 4.91 11.67
N THR A 462 14.76 4.89 11.25
CA THR A 462 14.31 5.34 9.93
C THR A 462 13.77 6.77 9.94
N LEU A 463 13.13 7.23 11.02
CA LEU A 463 12.67 8.60 11.24
C LEU A 463 13.52 9.26 12.32
N ASP A 464 14.17 10.36 11.99
CA ASP A 464 14.89 11.15 12.99
C ASP A 464 13.94 12.00 13.86
N LYS A 465 14.51 12.61 14.90
CA LYS A 465 13.77 13.47 15.84
C LYS A 465 13.14 14.71 15.21
N ASP A 466 13.63 15.14 14.06
CA ASP A 466 13.19 16.34 13.33
C ASP A 466 12.19 16.00 12.20
N GLY A 467 11.77 14.72 12.13
CA GLY A 467 10.79 14.21 11.19
C GLY A 467 11.35 13.82 9.82
N TRP A 468 12.68 13.73 9.67
CA TRP A 468 13.29 13.27 8.43
C TRP A 468 13.26 11.74 8.32
N LEU A 469 12.71 11.27 7.21
CA LEU A 469 12.77 9.89 6.76
C LEU A 469 14.07 9.63 6.02
N LYS A 470 14.92 8.76 6.59
CA LYS A 470 16.11 8.22 5.95
C LYS A 470 15.70 7.12 4.97
N THR A 471 15.81 7.40 3.68
CA THR A 471 15.25 6.52 2.64
C THR A 471 16.04 5.23 2.45
N GLY A 472 17.34 5.24 2.78
CA GLY A 472 18.27 4.19 2.38
C GLY A 472 18.64 4.21 0.89
N ASP A 473 18.20 5.20 0.12
CA ASP A 473 18.50 5.37 -1.31
C ASP A 473 19.64 6.40 -1.49
N LEU A 474 20.62 6.06 -2.32
CA LEU A 474 21.72 6.97 -2.69
C LEU A 474 21.28 7.81 -3.89
N CYS A 475 21.31 9.12 -3.73
CA CYS A 475 20.82 10.08 -4.71
C CYS A 475 21.71 11.33 -4.79
N TYR A 476 21.43 12.18 -5.77
CA TYR A 476 21.87 13.58 -5.80
C TYR A 476 20.81 14.44 -6.52
N PHE A 477 20.77 15.73 -6.20
CA PHE A 477 20.07 16.73 -7.01
C PHE A 477 21.08 17.41 -7.93
N ASN A 478 20.70 17.74 -9.16
CA ASN A 478 21.49 18.66 -9.98
C ASN A 478 21.15 20.12 -9.66
N ASP A 479 21.79 21.07 -10.35
CA ASP A 479 21.61 22.50 -10.10
C ASP A 479 20.21 23.02 -10.51
N GLU A 480 19.48 22.30 -11.38
CA GLU A 480 18.09 22.61 -11.73
C GLU A 480 17.04 21.90 -10.83
N GLY A 481 17.49 21.21 -9.78
CA GLY A 481 16.62 20.55 -8.80
C GLY A 481 16.06 19.19 -9.22
N PHE A 482 16.57 18.58 -10.29
CA PHE A 482 16.21 17.21 -10.69
C PHE A 482 16.87 16.18 -9.80
N LEU A 483 16.09 15.19 -9.34
CA LEU A 483 16.57 14.10 -8.51
C LEU A 483 17.06 12.92 -9.38
N TYR A 484 18.26 12.45 -9.10
CA TYR A 484 18.83 11.25 -9.70
C TYR A 484 19.06 10.15 -8.66
N ILE A 485 18.62 8.93 -8.97
CA ILE A 485 18.82 7.76 -8.12
C ILE A 485 20.06 7.01 -8.58
N VAL A 486 21.06 6.91 -7.71
CA VAL A 486 22.34 6.22 -7.98
C VAL A 486 22.27 4.76 -7.56
N GLY A 487 21.59 4.46 -6.46
CA GLY A 487 21.52 3.11 -5.91
C GLY A 487 20.87 3.07 -4.54
N ARG A 488 21.15 2.02 -3.76
CA ARG A 488 20.74 1.92 -2.35
C ARG A 488 21.93 1.72 -1.43
N LEU A 489 21.84 2.27 -0.23
CA LEU A 489 22.74 1.95 0.88
C LEU A 489 22.63 0.47 1.29
N LYS A 490 21.42 -0.10 1.14
CA LYS A 490 21.14 -1.51 1.40
C LYS A 490 20.55 -2.15 0.16
N GLU A 491 21.29 -3.09 -0.39
CA GLU A 491 21.04 -3.70 -1.69
C GLU A 491 19.71 -4.46 -1.68
N LEU A 492 18.68 -3.93 -2.36
CA LEU A 492 17.45 -4.66 -2.66
C LEU A 492 17.47 -5.13 -4.11
N ILE A 493 16.91 -6.32 -4.35
CA ILE A 493 16.77 -6.89 -5.69
C ILE A 493 15.43 -6.45 -6.27
N LYS A 494 15.45 -5.83 -7.45
CA LYS A 494 14.28 -5.30 -8.16
C LYS A 494 13.77 -6.33 -9.17
N TYR A 495 13.01 -7.32 -8.68
CA TYR A 495 12.38 -8.32 -9.54
C TYR A 495 11.03 -7.82 -10.06
N LYS A 496 10.99 -7.41 -11.32
CA LYS A 496 9.83 -6.79 -11.96
C LYS A 496 9.35 -5.55 -11.18
N ALA A 497 8.10 -5.54 -10.73
CA ALA A 497 7.53 -4.48 -9.90
C ALA A 497 7.74 -4.71 -8.38
N TYR A 498 8.43 -5.79 -8.00
CA TYR A 498 8.60 -6.20 -6.60
C TYR A 498 10.01 -5.93 -6.10
N GLN A 499 10.10 -5.54 -4.83
CA GLN A 499 11.36 -5.39 -4.13
C GLN A 499 11.62 -6.61 -3.24
N VAL A 500 12.75 -7.28 -3.46
CA VAL A 500 13.14 -8.51 -2.77
C VAL A 500 14.39 -8.24 -1.92
N PRO A 501 14.32 -8.35 -0.58
CA PRO A 501 15.50 -8.23 0.26
C PRO A 501 16.39 -9.46 0.19
N PRO A 502 17.68 -9.31 -0.17
CA PRO A 502 18.66 -10.38 -0.03
C PRO A 502 18.68 -11.00 1.37
N ALA A 503 18.63 -10.18 2.42
CA ALA A 503 18.70 -10.61 3.80
C ALA A 503 17.55 -11.56 4.21
N GLU A 504 16.35 -11.38 3.64
CA GLU A 504 15.22 -12.29 3.86
C GLU A 504 15.55 -13.68 3.32
N LEU A 505 16.07 -13.74 2.10
CA LEU A 505 16.44 -14.98 1.43
C LEU A 505 17.66 -15.65 2.05
N GLU A 506 18.63 -14.86 2.52
CA GLU A 506 19.78 -15.35 3.28
C GLU A 506 19.38 -16.00 4.58
N HIS A 507 18.45 -15.38 5.32
CA HIS A 507 17.96 -15.96 6.56
C HIS A 507 17.29 -17.32 6.32
N ILE A 508 16.52 -17.44 5.23
CA ILE A 508 15.93 -18.72 4.81
C ILE A 508 17.03 -19.71 4.42
N LEU A 509 17.99 -19.33 3.60
CA LEU A 509 19.10 -20.20 3.18
C LEU A 509 19.90 -20.72 4.38
N LEU A 510 20.20 -19.85 5.35
CA LEU A 510 20.93 -20.18 6.57
C LEU A 510 20.13 -21.09 7.53
N SER A 511 18.80 -21.20 7.35
CA SER A 511 17.99 -22.17 8.09
C SER A 511 18.14 -23.61 7.58
N HIS A 512 18.73 -23.81 6.40
CA HIS A 512 18.91 -25.15 5.83
C HIS A 512 20.04 -25.92 6.54
N PRO A 513 19.84 -27.19 6.97
CA PRO A 513 20.84 -27.92 7.75
C PRO A 513 22.17 -28.12 7.02
N ASP A 514 22.16 -28.14 5.70
CA ASP A 514 23.35 -28.36 4.85
C ASP A 514 24.09 -27.08 4.41
N ILE A 515 23.57 -25.90 4.70
CA ILE A 515 24.17 -24.62 4.30
C ILE A 515 24.93 -24.03 5.49
N ALA A 516 26.20 -23.68 5.28
CA ALA A 516 27.08 -23.10 6.29
C ALA A 516 27.02 -21.57 6.29
N ASP A 517 26.93 -20.96 5.10
CA ASP A 517 26.87 -19.52 4.91
C ASP A 517 26.20 -19.22 3.56
N ALA A 518 25.60 -18.04 3.43
CA ALA A 518 24.92 -17.65 2.20
C ALA A 518 24.91 -16.13 1.99
N ALA A 519 24.92 -15.72 0.73
CA ALA A 519 24.68 -14.34 0.31
C ALA A 519 23.79 -14.34 -0.93
N VAL A 520 22.89 -13.38 -1.04
CA VAL A 520 22.02 -13.21 -2.20
C VAL A 520 22.32 -11.88 -2.88
N ILE A 521 22.46 -11.88 -4.20
CA ILE A 521 22.75 -10.68 -4.98
C ILE A 521 21.68 -10.44 -6.05
N PRO A 522 21.52 -9.18 -6.51
CA PRO A 522 20.85 -8.93 -7.77
C PRO A 522 21.70 -9.47 -8.91
N TYR A 523 21.08 -10.29 -9.77
CA TYR A 523 21.67 -10.73 -11.03
C TYR A 523 20.87 -10.13 -12.20
N PRO A 524 21.49 -9.45 -13.16
CA PRO A 524 20.77 -8.84 -14.29
C PRO A 524 19.97 -9.87 -15.09
N ASP A 525 18.75 -9.50 -15.45
CA ASP A 525 17.84 -10.34 -16.25
C ASP A 525 17.04 -9.47 -17.22
N GLU A 526 17.01 -9.85 -18.50
CA GLU A 526 16.44 -9.02 -19.55
C GLU A 526 14.92 -8.80 -19.43
N ASP A 527 14.20 -9.75 -18.80
CA ASP A 527 12.75 -9.74 -18.71
C ASP A 527 12.25 -9.24 -17.35
N ALA A 528 13.01 -9.54 -16.29
CA ALA A 528 12.66 -9.20 -14.92
C ALA A 528 13.37 -7.94 -14.40
N GLY A 529 14.35 -7.40 -15.12
CA GLY A 529 15.28 -6.37 -14.63
C GLY A 529 16.39 -7.02 -13.80
N GLU A 530 16.03 -7.56 -12.63
CA GLU A 530 16.93 -8.32 -11.77
C GLU A 530 16.27 -9.61 -11.27
N ILE A 531 17.04 -10.67 -11.08
CA ILE A 531 16.62 -11.91 -10.42
C ILE A 531 17.46 -12.17 -9.15
N PRO A 532 16.87 -12.79 -8.10
CA PRO A 532 17.65 -13.22 -6.94
C PRO A 532 18.58 -14.39 -7.29
N MET A 533 19.89 -14.17 -7.16
CA MET A 533 20.93 -15.21 -7.25
C MET A 533 21.57 -15.44 -5.89
N ALA A 534 21.69 -16.70 -5.46
CA ALA A 534 22.33 -17.07 -4.21
C ALA A 534 23.76 -17.57 -4.43
N TYR A 535 24.71 -17.07 -3.65
CA TYR A 535 25.97 -17.72 -3.34
C TYR A 535 25.82 -18.55 -2.07
N VAL A 536 26.24 -19.81 -2.12
CA VAL A 536 26.06 -20.78 -1.04
C VAL A 536 27.39 -21.43 -0.66
N VAL A 537 27.70 -21.44 0.63
CA VAL A 537 28.77 -22.26 1.21
C VAL A 537 28.14 -23.50 1.82
N ARG A 538 28.55 -24.68 1.35
CA ARG A 538 28.06 -25.95 1.88
C ARG A 538 28.71 -26.27 3.22
N LYS A 539 28.00 -26.97 4.10
CA LYS A 539 28.65 -27.62 5.25
C LYS A 539 29.55 -28.78 4.78
N PRO A 540 30.61 -29.11 5.53
CA PRO A 540 31.47 -30.25 5.22
C PRO A 540 30.66 -31.54 5.01
N GLY A 541 30.92 -32.26 3.92
CA GLY A 541 30.22 -33.50 3.58
C GLY A 541 28.83 -33.34 2.93
N SER A 542 28.33 -32.12 2.74
CA SER A 542 27.06 -31.91 2.03
C SER A 542 27.21 -32.00 0.51
N ASN A 543 26.24 -32.66 -0.12
CA ASN A 543 26.09 -32.78 -1.57
C ASN A 543 24.86 -32.01 -2.10
N ILE A 544 24.38 -30.99 -1.38
CA ILE A 544 23.19 -30.23 -1.79
C ILE A 544 23.38 -29.59 -3.17
N THR A 545 22.43 -29.79 -4.08
CA THR A 545 22.49 -29.28 -5.45
C THR A 545 21.81 -27.91 -5.59
N GLU A 546 22.08 -27.19 -6.68
CA GLU A 546 21.45 -25.90 -6.96
C GLU A 546 19.92 -26.00 -6.96
N VAL A 547 19.39 -27.07 -7.58
CA VAL A 547 17.94 -27.35 -7.65
C VAL A 547 17.35 -27.53 -6.26
N LEU A 548 18.01 -28.29 -5.38
CA LEU A 548 17.54 -28.50 -4.01
C LEU A 548 17.52 -27.20 -3.20
N VAL A 549 18.53 -26.34 -3.36
CA VAL A 549 18.55 -25.00 -2.74
C VAL A 549 17.38 -24.15 -3.25
N MET A 550 17.18 -24.09 -4.56
CA MET A 550 16.10 -23.31 -5.18
C MET A 550 14.72 -23.81 -4.72
N ASP A 551 14.50 -25.12 -4.69
CA ASP A 551 13.26 -25.74 -4.24
C ASP A 551 12.99 -25.51 -2.76
N PHE A 552 14.03 -25.56 -1.93
CA PHE A 552 13.91 -25.30 -0.49
C PHE A 552 13.44 -23.87 -0.21
N VAL A 553 14.03 -22.87 -0.87
CA VAL A 553 13.60 -21.48 -0.74
C VAL A 553 12.20 -21.29 -1.34
N ALA A 554 11.94 -21.88 -2.51
CA ALA A 554 10.69 -21.71 -3.24
C ALA A 554 9.44 -22.19 -2.50
N LYS A 555 9.59 -23.11 -1.54
CA LYS A 555 8.50 -23.59 -0.66
C LYS A 555 8.12 -22.59 0.44
N GLN A 556 8.98 -21.62 0.73
CA GLN A 556 8.87 -20.74 1.90
C GLN A 556 8.58 -19.28 1.53
N VAL A 557 8.68 -18.92 0.25
CA VAL A 557 8.56 -17.54 -0.22
C VAL A 557 7.53 -17.41 -1.33
N SER A 558 6.98 -16.20 -1.45
CA SER A 558 6.16 -15.81 -2.59
C SER A 558 6.90 -16.00 -3.94
N PRO A 559 6.20 -16.28 -5.06
CA PRO A 559 6.85 -16.59 -6.35
C PRO A 559 7.87 -15.57 -6.87
N TYR A 560 7.68 -14.28 -6.60
CA TYR A 560 8.60 -13.21 -7.03
C TYR A 560 9.91 -13.17 -6.22
N LYS A 561 9.95 -13.80 -5.04
CA LYS A 561 11.13 -13.85 -4.16
C LYS A 561 12.01 -15.09 -4.38
N LYS A 562 11.59 -16.08 -5.18
CA LYS A 562 12.35 -17.34 -5.31
C LYS A 562 13.77 -17.07 -5.83
N ILE A 563 14.74 -17.82 -5.31
CA ILE A 563 16.08 -17.86 -5.91
C ILE A 563 15.97 -18.49 -7.30
N ARG A 564 16.58 -17.84 -8.30
CA ARG A 564 16.56 -18.28 -9.70
C ARG A 564 17.90 -18.82 -10.20
N ARG A 565 18.97 -18.52 -9.47
CA ARG A 565 20.32 -19.01 -9.74
C ARG A 565 21.05 -19.30 -8.43
N VAL A 566 21.87 -20.33 -8.41
CA VAL A 566 22.70 -20.67 -7.26
C VAL A 566 24.12 -20.89 -7.76
N ALA A 567 25.11 -20.38 -7.02
CA ALA A 567 26.51 -20.69 -7.22
C ALA A 567 27.12 -21.14 -5.90
N PHE A 568 27.89 -22.22 -5.92
CA PHE A 568 28.59 -22.71 -4.74
C PHE A 568 29.98 -22.09 -4.66
N ILE A 569 30.32 -21.52 -3.50
CA ILE A 569 31.63 -20.92 -3.24
C ILE A 569 32.18 -21.40 -1.90
N ASN A 570 33.49 -21.24 -1.70
CA ASN A 570 34.16 -21.72 -0.49
C ASN A 570 33.92 -20.80 0.72
N SER A 571 33.68 -19.51 0.50
CA SER A 571 33.43 -18.52 1.55
C SER A 571 32.69 -17.31 1.01
N ILE A 572 31.78 -16.73 1.80
CA ILE A 572 31.15 -15.44 1.47
C ILE A 572 32.14 -14.31 1.81
N PRO A 573 32.49 -13.41 0.86
CA PRO A 573 33.37 -12.29 1.14
C PRO A 573 32.67 -11.32 2.09
N LYS A 574 33.35 -11.00 3.20
CA LYS A 574 32.84 -10.16 4.28
C LYS A 574 33.93 -9.16 4.69
N SER A 575 33.52 -7.94 5.03
CA SER A 575 34.40 -6.95 5.68
C SER A 575 34.88 -7.45 7.05
N PRO A 576 35.93 -6.84 7.65
CA PRO A 576 36.34 -7.15 9.03
C PRO A 576 35.21 -7.00 10.07
N ALA A 577 34.21 -6.13 9.80
CA ALA A 577 33.02 -5.97 10.62
C ALA A 577 31.91 -7.01 10.35
N GLY A 578 32.16 -8.00 9.50
CA GLY A 578 31.22 -9.09 9.18
C GLY A 578 30.15 -8.76 8.13
N LYS A 579 30.15 -7.54 7.56
CA LYS A 579 29.22 -7.15 6.49
C LYS A 579 29.58 -7.83 5.16
N ILE A 580 28.61 -8.46 4.49
CA ILE A 580 28.78 -9.09 3.18
C ILE A 580 29.22 -8.05 2.14
N LEU A 581 30.32 -8.35 1.43
CA LEU A 581 30.86 -7.54 0.34
C LEU A 581 30.15 -7.89 -0.97
N ARG A 582 28.86 -7.58 -1.05
CA ARG A 582 28.00 -8.00 -2.17
C ARG A 582 28.43 -7.44 -3.52
N ARG A 583 29.01 -6.25 -3.57
CA ARG A 583 29.57 -5.68 -4.81
C ARG A 583 30.64 -6.60 -5.42
N GLU A 584 31.46 -7.26 -4.62
CA GLU A 584 32.45 -8.24 -5.10
C GLU A 584 31.75 -9.48 -5.68
N LEU A 585 30.70 -9.96 -5.00
CA LEU A 585 29.89 -11.08 -5.47
C LEU A 585 29.17 -10.75 -6.79
N VAL A 586 28.62 -9.54 -6.95
CA VAL A 586 28.00 -9.06 -8.19
C VAL A 586 29.05 -9.01 -9.31
N ASN A 587 30.21 -8.41 -9.05
CA ASN A 587 31.29 -8.35 -10.03
C ASN A 587 31.75 -9.75 -10.46
N HIS A 588 31.89 -10.67 -9.51
CA HIS A 588 32.25 -12.07 -9.76
C HIS A 588 31.20 -12.79 -10.62
N ALA A 589 29.91 -12.57 -10.37
CA ALA A 589 28.84 -13.12 -11.20
C ALA A 589 28.92 -12.61 -12.65
N LEU A 590 29.17 -11.31 -12.84
CA LEU A 590 29.25 -10.67 -14.16
C LEU A 590 30.54 -11.00 -14.93
N SER A 591 31.66 -11.19 -14.24
CA SER A 591 32.92 -11.61 -14.86
C SER A 591 32.86 -13.08 -15.31
N SER A 592 32.20 -13.94 -14.53
CA SER A 592 32.02 -15.35 -14.87
C SER A 592 31.10 -15.56 -16.10
N SER A 593 30.20 -14.62 -16.40
CA SER A 593 29.37 -14.66 -17.62
C SER A 593 30.12 -14.20 -18.88
N SER A 594 31.11 -13.31 -18.77
CA SER A 594 31.96 -12.90 -19.91
C SER A 594 32.92 -14.01 -20.37
N SER A 595 33.11 -15.06 -19.57
CA SER A 595 34.01 -16.19 -19.90
C SER A 595 33.31 -17.26 -20.75
N LYS A 596 32.06 -17.04 -21.16
CA LYS A 596 31.24 -17.97 -21.97
C LYS A 596 30.67 -17.34 -23.25
N LEU A 597 31.26 -16.24 -23.72
CA LEU A 597 30.96 -15.64 -25.02
C LEU A 597 32.08 -15.91 -26.02
#